data_AF-A0A958KGZ9-F1
#
_entry.id   AF-A0A958KGZ9-F1
#
_cell.length_a   1.000
_cell.length_b   1.000
_cell.length_c   1.000
_cell.angle_alpha   90.00
_cell.angle_beta   90.00
_cell.angle_gamma   90.00
#
_symmetry.space_group_name_H-M   'P 1'
#
loop_
_entity.id
_entity.type
_entity.pdbx_description
1 polymer ?
#
loop_
_entity_poly.entity_id
_entity_poly.type
_entity_poly.pdbx_seq_one_letter_code
_entity_poly.pdbx_strand_id
1 'polypeptide(L)' 'MQRKVVSSGVYEQRFHDCSYGFRPHWKAVDCVAKVAQQAYRHRHILEADIEKFFDQVSHN' A
#
# COMPACT_ATOMS: atom_id res chain seq x y z
N MET A 1 23.94 5.72 -12.86
CA MET A 1 22.99 4.60 -12.65
C MET A 1 23.13 4.11 -11.21
N GLN A 2 22.38 4.70 -10.27
CA GLN A 2 22.47 4.37 -8.84
C GLN A 2 21.65 3.10 -8.56
N ARG A 3 22.31 2.01 -8.12
CA ARG A 3 21.65 0.77 -7.71
C ARG A 3 21.05 0.95 -6.31
N LYS A 4 19.74 1.16 -6.23
CA LYS A 4 18.98 1.14 -4.97
C LYS A 4 18.45 -0.28 -4.72
N VAL A 5 19.23 -1.16 -4.10
CA VAL A 5 18.88 -2.61 -4.02
C VAL A 5 18.94 -3.23 -2.61
N VAL A 6 19.42 -2.55 -1.58
CA VAL A 6 19.68 -3.24 -0.28
C VAL A 6 18.47 -3.29 0.68
N SER A 7 17.57 -2.31 0.64
CA SER A 7 16.48 -2.20 1.63
C SER A 7 15.19 -2.93 1.20
N SER A 8 14.80 -2.84 -0.06
CA SER A 8 13.51 -3.34 -0.55
C SER A 8 13.27 -4.82 -0.27
N GLY A 9 14.28 -5.68 -0.41
CA GLY A 9 14.11 -7.13 -0.19
C GLY A 9 13.71 -7.53 1.23
N VAL A 10 14.09 -6.76 2.25
CA VAL A 10 13.74 -7.03 3.66
C VAL A 10 12.35 -6.49 4.00
N TYR A 11 12.01 -5.30 3.51
CA TYR A 11 10.70 -4.69 3.77
C TYR A 11 9.59 -5.28 2.91
N GLU A 12 9.89 -5.74 1.69
CA GLU A 12 8.88 -6.31 0.78
C GLU A 12 8.18 -7.52 1.39
N GLN A 13 8.92 -8.35 2.14
CA GLN A 13 8.40 -9.53 2.84
C GLN A 13 7.49 -9.19 4.02
N ARG A 14 7.48 -7.93 4.47
CA ARG A 14 6.70 -7.46 5.63
C ARG A 14 5.44 -6.69 5.22
N PHE A 15 5.29 -6.29 3.96
CA PHE A 15 4.06 -5.65 3.52
C PHE A 15 2.90 -6.64 3.50
N HIS A 16 1.72 -6.16 3.89
CA HIS A 16 0.49 -6.91 3.70
C HIS A 16 0.13 -7.04 2.21
N ASP A 17 -0.54 -8.13 1.84
CA ASP A 17 -0.98 -8.39 0.47
C ASP A 17 -1.96 -7.33 -0.07
N CYS A 18 -2.65 -6.61 0.83
CA CYS A 18 -3.55 -5.51 0.49
C CYS A 18 -2.86 -4.13 0.44
N SER A 19 -1.53 -4.07 0.58
CA SER A 19 -0.76 -2.83 0.47
C SER A 19 -0.25 -2.65 -0.97
N TYR A 20 -0.74 -1.64 -1.69
CA TYR A 20 -0.40 -1.44 -3.11
C TYR A 20 0.47 -0.20 -3.36
N GLY A 21 0.60 0.70 -2.38
CA GLY A 21 1.29 1.97 -2.53
C GLY A 21 2.81 1.84 -2.47
N PHE A 22 3.52 2.58 -3.33
CA PHE A 22 4.99 2.73 -3.30
C PHE A 22 5.82 1.44 -3.36
N ARG A 23 5.22 0.31 -3.78
CA ARG A 23 5.89 -0.99 -3.89
C ARG A 23 6.28 -1.30 -5.34
N PRO A 24 7.46 -1.91 -5.57
CA PRO A 24 7.80 -2.46 -6.88
C PRO A 24 6.78 -3.52 -7.31
N HIS A 25 6.41 -3.54 -8.59
CA HIS A 25 5.49 -4.53 -9.20
C HIS A 25 4.00 -4.46 -8.80
N TRP A 26 3.62 -3.61 -7.85
CA TRP A 26 2.21 -3.38 -7.50
C TRP A 26 1.69 -2.11 -8.17
N LYS A 27 0.45 -2.14 -8.67
CA LYS A 27 -0.18 -1.00 -9.35
C LYS A 27 -1.50 -0.62 -8.68
N ALA A 28 -1.86 0.65 -8.80
CA ALA A 28 -3.14 1.15 -8.30
C ALA A 28 -4.34 0.39 -8.90
N VAL A 29 -4.25 -0.03 -10.17
CA VAL A 29 -5.30 -0.83 -10.83
C VAL A 29 -5.54 -2.17 -10.14
N ASP A 30 -4.52 -2.79 -9.54
CA ASP A 30 -4.66 -4.06 -8.83
C ASP A 30 -5.47 -3.87 -7.54
N CYS A 31 -5.24 -2.75 -6.83
CA CYS A 31 -6.04 -2.35 -5.67
C CYS A 31 -7.51 -2.16 -6.05
N VAL A 32 -7.78 -1.39 -7.10
CA VAL A 32 -9.14 -1.11 -7.57
C VAL A 32 -9.87 -2.39 -7.96
N ALA A 33 -9.20 -3.29 -8.69
CA ALA A 33 -9.77 -4.59 -9.07
C ALA A 33 -10.14 -5.43 -7.83
N LYS A 34 -9.31 -5.40 -6.78
CA LYS A 34 -9.59 -6.12 -5.53
C LYS A 34 -10.73 -5.50 -4.73
N VAL A 35 -10.76 -4.17 -4.60
CA VAL A 35 -11.88 -3.46 -3.95
C VAL A 35 -13.18 -3.75 -4.67
N ALA A 36 -13.20 -3.71 -6.01
CA ALA A 36 -14.38 -4.03 -6.81
C ALA A 36 -14.88 -5.46 -6.52
N GLN A 37 -13.99 -6.46 -6.47
CA GLN A 37 -14.37 -7.83 -6.09
C GLN A 37 -14.98 -7.92 -4.69
N GLN A 38 -14.45 -7.19 -3.71
CA GLN A 38 -14.96 -7.22 -2.33
C GLN A 38 -16.28 -6.46 -2.18
N ALA A 39 -16.47 -5.37 -2.93
CA ALA A 39 -17.70 -4.58 -2.92
C ALA A 39 -18.93 -5.40 -3.41
N TYR A 40 -18.73 -6.42 -4.25
CA TYR A 40 -19.80 -7.35 -4.62
C TYR A 40 -20.22 -8.26 -3.45
N ARG A 41 -19.35 -8.50 -2.48
CA ARG A 41 -19.59 -9.40 -1.33
C ARG A 41 -19.98 -8.64 -0.06
N HIS A 42 -19.53 -7.41 0.07
CA HIS A 42 -19.75 -6.55 1.23
C HIS A 42 -20.42 -5.24 0.79
N ARG A 43 -21.56 -4.90 1.38
CA ARG A 43 -22.39 -3.75 0.97
C ARG A 43 -21.96 -2.42 1.58
N HIS A 44 -21.02 -2.44 2.52
CA HIS A 44 -20.53 -1.26 3.22
C HIS A 44 -19.02 -1.18 3.08
N ILE A 45 -18.54 0.04 2.84
CA ILE A 45 -17.12 0.37 2.71
C ILE A 45 -16.84 1.48 3.72
N LEU A 46 -15.76 1.31 4.49
CA LEU A 46 -15.22 2.38 5.31
C LEU A 46 -14.04 2.99 4.56
N GLU A 47 -14.16 4.27 4.23
CA GLU A 47 -13.07 5.08 3.71
C GLU A 47 -12.40 5.82 4.87
N ALA A 48 -11.07 5.75 4.93
CA ALA A 48 -10.28 6.43 5.94
C ALA A 48 -8.96 6.90 5.32
N ASP A 49 -8.48 8.05 5.77
CA ASP A 49 -7.20 8.64 5.38
C ASP A 49 -6.47 9.18 6.61
N ILE A 50 -5.15 9.35 6.51
CA ILE A 50 -4.31 9.84 7.61
C ILE A 50 -3.94 11.31 7.34
N GLU A 51 -4.42 12.22 8.18
CA GLU A 51 -4.09 13.64 8.07
C GLU A 51 -2.57 13.85 8.17
N LYS A 52 -1.99 14.57 7.19
CA LYS A 52 -0.57 14.98 7.19
C LYS A 52 0.40 13.82 7.45
N PHE A 53 0.12 12.64 6.89
CA PHE A 53 0.90 11.42 7.14
C PHE A 53 2.42 11.62 7.13
N PHE A 54 2.96 12.25 6.08
CA PHE A 54 4.42 12.45 5.94
C PHE A 54 5.02 13.45 6.94
N ASP A 55 4.24 14.43 7.42
CA ASP A 55 4.72 15.44 8.35
C ASP A 55 4.67 14.96 9.81
N GLN A 56 3.78 13.99 10.10
CA GLN A 56 3.48 13.53 11.46
C GLN A 56 4.19 12.21 11.84
N VAL A 57 5.04 11.65 10.98
CA VAL A 57 5.83 10.45 11.35
C VAL A 57 6.85 10.82 12.43
N SER A 58 6.84 10.10 13.56
CA SER A 58 7.82 10.26 14.63
C SER A 58 9.23 9.89 14.14
N HIS A 59 10.22 10.71 14.52
CA HIS A 59 11.63 10.55 14.14
C HIS A 59 12.49 9.91 15.25
N ASN A 60 11.87 9.54 16.37
CA ASN A 60 12.54 8.92 17.52
C ASN A 60 12.68 7.40 17.37
#